data_AF-A0A5D0IBE0-F1
#
_entry.id   AF-A0A5D0IBE0-F1
#
_cell.length_a   1.000
_cell.length_b   1.000
_cell.length_c   1.000
_cell.angle_alpha   90.00
_cell.angle_beta   90.00
_cell.angle_gamma   90.00
#
_symmetry.space_group_name_H-M   'P 1'
#
loop_
_entity.id
_entity.type
_entity.pdbx_description
1 polymer ?
#
loop_
_entity_poly.entity_id
_entity_poly.type
_entity_poly.pdbx_seq_one_letter_code
_entity_poly.pdbx_strand_id
1 'polypeptide(L)'
;QSQVQRYLSGKSVKEMQLGLIFNGLLKVPMQFFILLVGVMVFVFYQFNKAPINFNPTATEIVLNSEYANEYKALQVEQDKIFSDKQTLIKGFIDGENPKAEAYLSIA
;
A
#
# COMPACT_ATOMS: atom_id res chain seq x y z
N GLN A 1 -28.06 -5.26 -14.06
CA GLN A 1 -28.24 -4.02 -14.83
C GLN A 1 -26.92 -3.25 -14.78
N SER A 2 -26.24 -3.01 -15.91
CA SER A 2 -24.91 -2.39 -15.87
C SER A 2 -25.03 -0.89 -15.54
N GLN A 3 -24.05 -0.31 -14.88
CA GLN A 3 -24.05 1.13 -14.59
C GLN A 3 -24.12 1.98 -15.86
N VAL A 4 -23.58 1.46 -16.97
CA VAL A 4 -23.70 2.03 -18.32
C VAL A 4 -25.17 2.05 -18.77
N GLN A 5 -25.91 0.96 -18.51
CA GLN A 5 -27.34 0.88 -18.81
C GLN A 5 -28.17 1.92 -18.04
N ARG A 6 -27.73 2.32 -16.84
CA ARG A 6 -28.37 3.36 -16.02
C ARG A 6 -28.12 4.78 -16.53
N TYR A 7 -26.98 5.02 -17.16
CA TYR A 7 -26.68 6.29 -17.82
C TYR A 7 -27.42 6.41 -19.16
N LEU A 8 -27.50 5.30 -19.92
CA LEU A 8 -28.16 5.26 -21.23
C LEU A 8 -29.70 5.27 -21.17
N SER A 9 -30.30 4.95 -20.02
CA SER A 9 -31.76 4.94 -19.82
C SER A 9 -32.34 6.23 -19.23
N GLY A 10 -31.56 7.32 -19.17
CA GLY A 10 -32.01 8.62 -18.67
C GLY A 10 -33.00 9.31 -19.61
N LYS A 11 -33.91 10.13 -19.05
CA LYS A 11 -35.04 10.78 -19.75
C LYS A 11 -34.63 11.63 -20.96
N SER A 12 -33.37 12.06 -21.08
CA SER A 12 -32.84 12.78 -22.26
C SER A 12 -31.34 12.53 -22.53
N VAL A 13 -30.91 12.70 -23.79
CA VAL A 13 -29.50 12.58 -24.23
C VAL A 13 -28.57 13.56 -23.49
N LYS A 14 -29.07 14.75 -23.13
CA LYS A 14 -28.29 15.78 -22.45
C LYS A 14 -27.93 15.38 -21.01
N GLU A 15 -28.86 14.74 -20.29
CA GLU A 15 -28.62 14.24 -18.93
C GLU A 15 -27.62 13.07 -18.91
N MET A 16 -27.70 12.20 -19.91
CA MET A 16 -26.76 11.11 -20.11
C MET A 16 -25.32 11.61 -20.34
N GLN A 17 -25.15 12.62 -21.21
CA GLN A 17 -23.85 13.24 -21.46
C GLN A 17 -23.27 13.90 -20.21
N LEU A 18 -24.10 14.61 -19.45
CA LEU A 18 -23.68 15.23 -18.20
C LEU A 18 -23.25 14.17 -17.16
N GLY A 19 -23.98 13.06 -17.06
CA GLY A 19 -23.63 11.93 -16.20
C GLY A 19 -22.30 11.25 -16.58
N LEU A 20 -21.99 11.18 -17.88
CA LEU A 20 -20.70 10.67 -18.38
C LEU A 20 -19.55 11.64 -18.04
N ILE A 21 -19.75 12.94 -18.20
CA ILE A 21 -18.75 13.97 -17.85
C ILE A 21 -18.46 13.94 -16.34
N PHE A 22 -19.48 13.86 -15.49
CA PHE A 22 -19.28 13.75 -14.04
C PHE A 22 -18.54 12.47 -13.65
N ASN A 23 -18.78 11.36 -14.34
CA ASN A 23 -18.05 10.12 -14.11
C ASN A 23 -16.57 10.29 -14.46
N GLY A 24 -16.27 10.82 -15.64
CA GLY A 24 -14.89 11.09 -16.07
C GLY A 24 -14.17 12.10 -15.19
N LEU A 25 -14.81 13.23 -14.87
CA LEU A 25 -14.18 14.33 -14.15
C LEU A 25 -14.03 14.06 -12.64
N LEU A 26 -14.97 13.37 -12.00
CA LEU A 26 -14.92 13.15 -10.56
C LEU A 26 -14.45 11.76 -10.18
N LYS A 27 -14.90 10.71 -10.88
CA LYS A 27 -14.56 9.33 -10.47
C LYS A 27 -13.17 8.92 -10.89
N VAL A 28 -12.69 9.34 -12.07
CA VAL A 28 -11.33 9.01 -12.50
C VAL A 28 -10.29 9.65 -11.57
N PRO A 29 -10.38 10.95 -11.22
CA PRO A 29 -9.46 11.54 -10.25
C PRO A 29 -9.58 10.94 -8.85
N MET A 30 -10.80 10.69 -8.36
CA MET A 30 -11.00 10.04 -7.06
C MET A 30 -10.33 8.67 -7.00
N GLN A 31 -10.44 7.87 -8.06
CA GLN A 31 -9.79 6.56 -8.15
C GLN A 31 -8.26 6.71 -8.18
N PHE A 32 -7.75 7.72 -8.91
CA PHE A 32 -6.33 8.02 -8.92
C PHE A 32 -5.81 8.40 -7.53
N PHE A 33 -6.57 9.16 -6.75
CA PHE A 33 -6.21 9.48 -5.36
C PHE A 33 -6.16 8.24 -4.47
N ILE A 34 -7.11 7.32 -4.59
CA ILE A 34 -7.07 6.06 -3.83
C ILE A 34 -5.80 5.27 -4.17
N LEU A 35 -5.45 5.17 -5.45
CA LEU A 35 -4.21 4.53 -5.89
C LEU A 35 -2.97 5.26 -5.37
N LEU A 36 -2.96 6.59 -5.45
CA LEU A 36 -1.85 7.42 -4.96
C LEU A 36 -1.64 7.25 -3.46
N VAL A 37 -2.72 7.18 -2.66
CA VAL A 37 -2.64 6.89 -1.23
C VAL A 37 -2.00 5.52 -1.00
N GLY A 38 -2.38 4.50 -1.78
CA GLY A 38 -1.73 3.19 -1.74
C GLY A 38 -0.22 3.26 -2.01
N VAL A 39 0.18 3.96 -3.06
CA VAL A 39 1.61 4.18 -3.39
C VAL A 39 2.33 4.94 -2.27
N MET A 40 1.70 5.97 -1.70
CA MET A 40 2.28 6.76 -0.62
C MET A 40 2.49 5.90 0.64
N VAL A 41 1.52 5.08 1.02
CA VAL A 41 1.64 4.17 2.17
C VAL A 41 2.71 3.10 1.91
N PHE A 42 2.76 2.55 0.69
CA PHE A 42 3.81 1.61 0.28
C PHE A 42 5.20 2.23 0.43
N VAL A 43 5.43 3.39 -0.20
CA VAL A 43 6.71 4.12 -0.13
C VAL A 43 7.04 4.51 1.31
N PHE A 44 6.07 4.96 2.10
CA PHE A 44 6.27 5.31 3.51
C PHE A 44 6.89 4.16 4.32
N TYR A 45 6.38 2.93 4.17
CA TYR A 45 6.90 1.75 4.86
C TYR A 45 8.17 1.16 4.22
N GLN A 46 8.64 1.70 3.09
CA GLN A 46 10.00 1.42 2.62
C GLN A 46 11.05 2.09 3.52
N PHE A 47 10.73 3.25 4.10
CA PHE A 47 11.65 4.07 4.91
C PHE A 47 11.34 4.05 6.40
N ASN A 48 10.11 3.74 6.79
CA ASN A 48 9.65 3.65 8.18
C ASN A 48 9.32 2.20 8.53
N LYS A 49 9.72 1.77 9.72
CA LYS A 49 9.49 0.39 10.15
C LYS A 49 8.01 0.18 10.46
N ALA A 50 7.37 -0.76 9.77
CA ALA A 50 6.05 -1.24 10.14
C ALA A 50 6.13 -2.11 11.40
N PRO A 51 5.13 -2.10 12.30
CA PRO A 51 5.02 -3.10 13.34
C PRO A 51 4.78 -4.50 12.72
N ILE A 52 5.15 -5.57 13.43
CA ILE A 52 4.77 -6.95 13.02
C ILE A 52 3.26 -7.09 12.91
N ASN A 53 2.54 -6.49 13.86
CA ASN A 53 1.08 -6.47 13.87
C ASN A 53 0.59 -5.04 14.15
N PHE A 54 -0.31 -4.54 13.30
CA PHE A 54 -0.89 -3.21 13.45
C PHE A 54 -1.93 -3.13 14.58
N ASN A 55 -2.42 -4.26 15.08
CA ASN A 55 -3.30 -4.30 16.23
C ASN A 55 -2.49 -4.37 17.53
N PRO A 56 -2.44 -3.29 18.34
CA PRO A 56 -1.66 -3.27 19.58
C PRO A 56 -2.20 -4.27 20.62
N THR A 57 -3.51 -4.49 20.68
CA THR A 57 -4.12 -5.45 21.62
C THR A 57 -3.71 -6.88 21.31
N ALA A 58 -3.65 -7.25 20.03
CA ALA A 58 -3.18 -8.58 19.64
C ALA A 58 -1.72 -8.80 20.02
N THR A 59 -0.89 -7.77 19.87
CA THR A 59 0.52 -7.77 20.27
C THR A 59 0.67 -7.98 21.78
N GLU A 60 -0.11 -7.25 22.59
CA GLU A 60 -0.10 -7.38 24.04
C GLU A 60 -0.54 -8.78 24.51
N ILE A 61 -1.58 -9.35 23.90
CA ILE A 61 -2.04 -10.71 24.22
C ILE A 61 -0.94 -11.74 23.97
N VAL A 62 -0.26 -11.67 22.82
CA VAL A 62 0.81 -12.61 22.47
C VAL A 62 2.01 -12.45 23.41
N LEU A 63 2.38 -11.22 23.76
CA LEU A 63 3.47 -10.92 24.69
C LEU A 63 3.21 -11.41 26.12
N ASN A 64 1.95 -11.59 26.50
CA ASN A 64 1.53 -12.16 27.78
C ASN A 64 1.24 -13.67 27.72
N SER A 65 1.47 -14.31 26.58
CA SER A 65 1.24 -15.75 26.36
C SER A 65 2.55 -16.56 26.39
N GLU A 66 2.44 -17.88 26.28
CA GLU A 66 3.58 -18.79 26.13
C GLU A 66 4.45 -18.47 24.89
N TYR A 67 3.86 -17.85 23.86
CA TYR A 67 4.54 -17.48 22.60
C TYR A 67 5.30 -16.15 22.68
N ALA A 68 5.39 -15.52 23.84
CA ALA A 68 6.03 -14.21 24.00
C ALA A 68 7.50 -14.19 23.52
N ASN A 69 8.24 -15.28 23.76
CA ASN A 69 9.64 -15.39 23.35
C ASN A 69 9.78 -15.53 21.83
N GLU A 70 8.92 -16.32 21.20
CA GLU A 70 8.87 -16.46 19.74
C GLU A 70 8.53 -15.13 19.07
N TYR A 71 7.54 -14.42 19.62
CA TYR A 71 7.16 -13.11 19.12
C TYR A 71 8.27 -12.06 19.28
N LYS A 72 9.07 -12.12 20.35
CA LYS A 72 10.28 -11.28 20.50
C LYS A 72 11.38 -11.67 19.50
N ALA A 73 11.56 -12.96 19.23
CA ALA A 73 12.51 -13.41 18.21
C ALA A 73 12.12 -12.87 16.81
N LEU A 74 10.83 -12.93 16.47
CA LEU A 74 10.31 -12.34 15.23
C LEU A 74 10.53 -10.83 15.16
N GLN A 75 10.39 -10.10 16.28
CA GLN A 75 10.72 -8.67 16.33
C GLN A 75 12.18 -8.45 15.93
N VAL A 76 13.12 -9.16 16.58
CA VAL A 76 14.56 -9.03 16.26
C VAL A 76 14.86 -9.35 14.79
N GLU A 77 14.23 -10.39 14.24
CA GLU A 77 14.38 -10.73 12.82
C GLU A 77 13.84 -9.61 11.90
N GLN A 78 12.69 -9.03 12.24
CA GLN A 78 12.11 -7.92 11.51
C GLN A 78 13.03 -6.68 11.53
N ASP A 79 13.62 -6.34 12.68
CA ASP A 79 14.60 -5.25 12.81
C ASP A 79 15.78 -5.45 11.86
N LYS A 80 16.30 -6.68 11.79
CA LYS A 80 17.39 -7.03 10.90
C LYS A 80 16.99 -6.87 9.43
N ILE A 81 15.88 -7.47 9.02
CA ILE A 81 15.36 -7.37 7.64
C ILE A 81 15.14 -5.90 7.24
N PHE A 82 14.62 -5.09 8.15
CA PHE A 82 14.40 -3.67 7.89
C PHE A 82 15.71 -2.90 7.68
N SER A 83 16.73 -3.16 8.51
CA SER A 83 18.05 -2.55 8.36
C SER A 83 18.74 -2.98 7.05
N ASP A 84 18.65 -4.26 6.70
CA ASP A 84 19.19 -4.80 5.44
C ASP A 84 18.50 -4.13 4.24
N LYS A 85 17.16 -4.01 4.28
CA LYS A 85 16.37 -3.33 3.25
C LYS A 85 16.76 -1.87 3.09
N GLN A 86 16.94 -1.12 4.19
CA GLN A 86 17.37 0.28 4.10
C GLN A 86 18.74 0.41 3.44
N THR A 87 19.67 -0.49 3.76
CA THR A 87 21.01 -0.51 3.16
C THR A 87 20.93 -0.75 1.65
N LEU A 88 20.08 -1.69 1.22
CA LEU A 88 19.86 -1.97 -0.20
C LEU A 88 19.20 -0.81 -0.95
N ILE A 89 18.17 -0.20 -0.36
CA ILE A 89 17.48 0.97 -0.95
C ILE A 89 18.47 2.13 -1.10
N LYS A 90 19.27 2.41 -0.07
CA LYS A 90 20.28 3.46 -0.11
C LYS A 90 21.33 3.20 -1.20
N GLY A 91 21.88 1.98 -1.24
CA GLY A 91 22.85 1.60 -2.27
C GLY A 91 22.29 1.64 -3.70
N PHE A 92 21.00 1.38 -3.87
CA PHE A 92 20.31 1.56 -5.15
C PHE A 92 20.18 3.04 -5.54
N ILE A 93 19.75 3.90 -4.60
CA ILE A 93 19.60 5.34 -4.82
C ILE A 93 20.95 5.98 -5.17
N ASP A 94 22.01 5.56 -4.49
CA ASP A 94 23.38 6.09 -4.68
C ASP A 94 24.05 5.53 -5.96
N GLY A 95 23.38 4.61 -6.69
CA GLY A 95 23.84 4.06 -7.97
C GLY A 95 24.95 3.01 -7.87
N GLU A 96 25.19 2.46 -6.68
CA GLU A 96 26.36 1.64 -6.39
C GLU A 96 26.16 0.13 -6.61
N ASN A 97 24.93 -0.37 -6.83
CA ASN A 97 24.72 -1.83 -6.86
C ASN A 97 23.66 -2.35 -7.87
N PRO A 98 24.08 -2.96 -9.00
CA PRO A 98 23.16 -3.58 -9.97
C PRO A 98 22.42 -4.82 -9.42
N LYS A 99 22.84 -5.39 -8.27
CA LYS A 99 22.07 -6.48 -7.62
C LYS A 99 20.88 -5.97 -6.81
N ALA A 100 20.83 -4.68 -6.46
CA ALA A 100 19.73 -4.12 -5.68
C ALA A 100 18.41 -4.03 -6.49
N GLU A 101 18.49 -3.86 -7.82
CA GLU A 101 17.32 -3.90 -8.73
C GLU A 101 16.53 -5.20 -8.61
N ALA A 102 17.22 -6.34 -8.58
CA ALA A 102 16.60 -7.66 -8.54
C ALA A 102 15.83 -7.93 -7.23
N TYR A 103 16.28 -7.38 -6.10
CA TYR A 103 15.58 -7.53 -4.82
C TYR A 103 14.41 -6.55 -4.67
N LEU A 104 14.52 -5.35 -5.25
CA LEU A 104 13.46 -4.34 -5.21
C LEU A 104 12.29 -4.67 -6.15
N SER A 105 12.51 -5.39 -7.25
CA SER A 105 11.44 -5.78 -8.18
C SER A 105 10.53 -6.91 -7.67
N ILE A 106 10.89 -7.56 -6.57
CA ILE A 106 10.14 -8.68 -5.98
C ILE A 106 9.19 -8.17 -4.87
N ALA A 107 9.40 -6.95 -4.38
CA ALA A 107 8.55 -6.28 -3.39
C ALA A 107 7.37 -5.55 -4.04
#